data_AF-A0A918S8C0-F1
#
_entry.id   AF-A0A918S8C0-F1
#
_cell.length_a   1.000
_cell.length_b   1.000
_cell.length_c   1.000
_cell.angle_alpha   90.00
_cell.angle_beta   90.00
_cell.angle_gamma   90.00
#
_symmetry.space_group_name_H-M   'P 1'
#
loop_
_entity.id
_entity.type
_entity.pdbx_description
1 polymer ?
#
loop_
_entity_poly.entity_id
_entity_poly.type
_entity_poly.pdbx_seq_one_letter_code
_entity_poly.pdbx_strand_id
1 'polypeptide(L)'
;MKVFRTLLIFFLIVSCSTSKNVSHERIFLDEKGTVVTGKEFDHKWINEDDGLARWDYIENKIRYSRLSAPLYERYVLPHDSILRKLENITGNHFNKNTIFLIEYNYLDDLCSSLTPNIWNKYTIKQRKRFLNLQKKSIEANFDNVVVLSFYEEGISLANNPESQKEYFYSDSDQFLRKNLFRNPAMCGSYALVKPNGQALIRNGEHSPEMMTQLLSSENWSLFFSEEAP
;
A
#
# COMPACT_ATOMS: atom_id res chain seq x y z
N MET A 1 5.03 -62.27 35.52
CA MET A 1 4.37 -60.95 35.46
C MET A 1 5.31 -59.82 35.88
N LYS A 2 6.47 -59.63 35.22
CA LYS A 2 7.49 -58.61 35.57
C LYS A 2 8.38 -58.20 34.38
N VAL A 3 7.81 -58.03 33.18
CA VAL A 3 8.59 -57.55 32.01
C VAL A 3 7.91 -56.36 31.29
N PHE A 4 6.74 -55.91 31.76
CA PHE A 4 5.93 -54.92 31.04
C PHE A 4 5.98 -53.49 31.61
N ARG A 5 6.99 -53.15 32.43
CA ARG A 5 7.05 -51.84 33.11
C ARG A 5 8.25 -50.96 32.77
N THR A 6 9.24 -51.46 32.03
CA THR A 6 10.49 -50.70 31.79
C THR A 6 10.59 -50.09 30.38
N LEU A 7 9.71 -50.46 29.44
CA LEU A 7 9.73 -49.90 28.07
C LEU A 7 8.90 -48.62 27.87
N LEU A 8 8.14 -48.16 28.88
CA LEU A 8 7.27 -46.98 28.75
C LEU A 8 7.97 -45.66 29.13
N ILE A 9 9.16 -45.71 29.74
CA ILE A 9 9.89 -44.52 30.21
C ILE A 9 10.85 -43.98 29.13
N PHE A 10 11.23 -44.79 28.14
CA PHE A 10 12.12 -44.34 27.06
C PHE A 10 11.38 -43.62 25.92
N PHE A 11 10.04 -43.71 25.85
CA PHE A 11 9.24 -43.07 24.79
C PHE A 11 8.66 -41.70 25.19
N LEU A 12 8.85 -41.25 26.43
CA LEU A 12 8.34 -39.96 26.93
C LEU A 12 9.38 -38.83 26.92
N ILE A 13 10.65 -39.11 26.62
CA ILE A 13 11.72 -38.10 26.65
C ILE A 13 12.06 -37.54 25.25
N VAL A 14 11.55 -38.14 24.16
CA VAL A 14 11.88 -37.72 22.78
C VAL A 14 10.78 -36.87 22.10
N SER A 15 9.66 -36.59 22.79
CA SER A 15 8.54 -35.84 22.19
C SER A 15 8.48 -34.35 22.54
N CYS A 16 9.51 -33.79 23.19
CA CYS A 16 9.65 -32.34 23.38
C CYS A 16 10.79 -31.76 22.52
N SER A 17 10.79 -32.11 21.24
CA SER A 17 11.39 -31.24 20.22
C SER A 17 10.29 -30.31 19.72
N THR A 18 9.83 -29.39 20.58
CA THR A 18 9.11 -28.23 20.08
C THR A 18 10.09 -27.52 19.16
N SER A 19 9.84 -27.62 17.85
CA SER A 19 10.46 -26.73 16.88
C SER A 19 10.22 -25.33 17.41
N LYS A 20 11.27 -24.68 17.94
CA LYS A 20 11.26 -23.25 18.14
C LYS A 20 10.95 -22.71 16.77
N ASN A 21 9.69 -22.33 16.54
CA ASN A 21 9.33 -21.43 15.48
C ASN A 21 10.27 -20.26 15.70
N VAL A 22 11.31 -20.17 14.89
CA VAL A 22 12.20 -19.02 14.87
C VAL A 22 11.27 -17.91 14.41
N SER A 23 10.65 -17.22 15.36
CA SER A 23 10.03 -15.94 15.08
C SER A 23 11.19 -15.13 14.52
N HIS A 24 11.13 -14.81 13.23
CA HIS A 24 12.12 -13.93 12.62
C HIS A 24 12.29 -12.74 13.56
N GLU A 25 13.51 -12.50 14.01
CA GLU A 25 13.82 -11.40 14.90
C GLU A 25 13.26 -10.12 14.27
N ARG A 26 12.43 -9.41 15.04
CA ARG A 26 11.79 -8.18 14.60
C ARG A 26 12.30 -7.03 15.45
N ILE A 27 12.90 -6.05 14.79
CA ILE A 27 13.36 -4.81 15.41
C ILE A 27 12.37 -3.71 15.07
N PHE A 28 11.92 -2.98 16.08
CA PHE A 28 11.00 -1.86 15.92
C PHE A 28 11.78 -0.55 16.01
N LEU A 29 11.63 0.30 15.01
CA LEU A 29 12.31 1.58 14.87
C LEU A 29 11.29 2.72 14.90
N ASP A 30 11.56 3.76 15.68
CA ASP A 30 10.78 4.99 15.64
C ASP A 30 11.09 5.83 14.38
N GLU A 31 10.45 6.99 14.26
CA GLU A 31 10.61 7.90 13.12
C GLU A 31 12.06 8.41 12.91
N LYS A 32 12.87 8.37 13.97
CA LYS A 32 14.29 8.77 13.97
C LYS A 32 15.24 7.59 13.73
N GLY A 33 14.72 6.38 13.61
CA GLY A 33 15.51 5.15 13.48
C GLY A 33 16.04 4.61 14.81
N THR A 34 15.50 5.07 15.93
CA THR A 34 15.86 4.57 17.27
C THR A 34 15.10 3.28 17.55
N VAL A 35 15.78 2.28 18.13
CA VAL A 35 15.13 1.04 18.56
C VAL A 35 14.18 1.35 19.73
N VAL A 36 12.93 0.92 19.59
CA VAL A 36 11.87 1.02 20.61
C VAL A 36 11.28 -0.35 20.90
N THR A 37 10.51 -0.47 21.97
CA THR A 37 9.73 -1.69 22.21
C THR A 37 8.58 -1.81 21.21
N GLY A 38 8.13 -3.04 20.92
CA GLY A 38 6.97 -3.24 20.05
C GLY A 38 5.70 -2.55 20.56
N LYS A 39 5.53 -2.45 21.90
CA LYS A 39 4.40 -1.76 22.50
C LYS A 39 4.44 -0.24 22.27
N GLU A 40 5.61 0.38 22.41
CA GLU A 40 5.78 1.82 22.12
C GLU A 40 5.57 2.10 20.63
N PHE A 41 6.09 1.22 19.77
CA PHE A 41 5.89 1.28 18.33
C PHE A 41 4.40 1.23 17.96
N ASP A 42 3.67 0.22 18.43
CA ASP A 42 2.25 0.04 18.11
C ASP A 42 1.42 1.21 18.64
N HIS A 43 1.74 1.72 19.84
CA HIS A 43 1.05 2.88 20.40
C HIS A 43 1.21 4.13 19.52
N LYS A 44 2.44 4.43 19.07
CA LYS A 44 2.70 5.54 18.15
C LYS A 44 2.07 5.33 16.77
N TRP A 45 2.10 4.10 16.25
CA TRP A 45 1.58 3.80 14.92
C TRP A 45 0.06 3.95 14.83
N ILE A 46 -0.66 3.52 15.87
CA ILE A 46 -2.13 3.56 15.93
C ILE A 46 -2.65 4.99 16.18
N ASN A 47 -1.83 5.85 16.81
CA ASN A 47 -2.20 7.21 17.09
C ASN A 47 -2.13 8.08 15.82
N GLU A 48 -3.28 8.34 15.18
CA GLU A 48 -3.35 9.12 13.95
C GLU A 48 -2.84 10.57 14.10
N ASP A 49 -2.91 11.13 15.32
CA ASP A 49 -2.40 12.48 15.62
C ASP A 49 -0.88 12.58 15.46
N ASP A 50 -0.16 11.45 15.57
CA ASP A 50 1.28 11.40 15.31
C ASP A 50 1.61 11.47 13.82
N GLY A 51 0.60 11.24 12.95
CA GLY A 51 0.75 11.36 11.49
C GLY A 51 1.82 10.43 10.92
N LEU A 52 1.93 9.21 11.45
CA LEU A 52 2.94 8.23 11.06
C LEU A 52 2.37 7.11 10.19
N ALA A 53 3.13 6.73 9.17
CA ALA A 53 2.99 5.50 8.43
C ALA A 53 4.03 4.46 8.90
N ARG A 54 3.86 3.22 8.47
CA ARG A 54 4.77 2.11 8.76
C ARG A 54 5.39 1.60 7.48
N TRP A 55 6.68 1.28 7.48
CA TRP A 55 7.33 0.49 6.44
C TRP A 55 8.13 -0.65 7.06
N ASP A 56 8.02 -1.83 6.46
CA ASP A 56 8.75 -3.01 6.90
C ASP A 56 9.74 -3.45 5.83
N TYR A 57 10.97 -3.79 6.24
CA TYR A 57 11.99 -4.31 5.34
C TYR A 57 12.78 -5.45 6.00
N ILE A 58 13.45 -6.27 5.19
CA ILE A 58 14.32 -7.35 5.65
C ILE A 58 15.77 -6.98 5.33
N GLU A 59 16.62 -7.01 6.36
CA GLU A 59 18.06 -6.81 6.22
C GLU A 59 18.77 -7.87 7.09
N ASN A 60 19.76 -8.56 6.52
CA ASN A 60 20.52 -9.62 7.22
C ASN A 60 19.62 -10.68 7.91
N LYS A 61 18.50 -11.05 7.28
CA LYS A 61 17.47 -11.98 7.79
C LYS A 61 16.68 -11.48 9.01
N ILE A 62 16.85 -10.22 9.40
CA ILE A 62 16.09 -9.53 10.46
C ILE A 62 15.01 -8.69 9.79
N ARG A 63 13.79 -8.72 10.33
CA ARG A 63 12.71 -7.83 9.88
C ARG A 63 12.77 -6.54 10.70
N TYR A 64 12.88 -5.41 10.03
CA TYR A 64 12.76 -4.11 10.63
C TYR A 64 11.37 -3.56 10.36
N SER A 65 10.70 -3.09 11.39
CA SER A 65 9.45 -2.33 11.29
C SER A 65 9.75 -0.90 11.70
N ARG A 66 9.58 0.04 10.77
CA ARG A 66 9.97 1.43 10.96
C ARG A 66 8.77 2.34 10.80
N LEU A 67 8.60 3.27 11.75
CA LEU A 67 7.67 4.38 11.58
C LEU A 67 8.31 5.46 10.69
N SER A 68 7.51 6.03 9.80
CA SER A 68 7.91 7.11 8.91
C SER A 68 6.82 8.18 8.87
N ALA A 69 7.23 9.43 8.81
CA ALA A 69 6.32 10.54 8.55
C ALA A 69 6.45 10.99 7.09
N PRO A 70 5.40 11.55 6.47
CA PRO A 70 4.07 11.75 7.04
C PRO A 70 3.04 10.70 6.56
N LEU A 71 1.96 10.54 7.31
CA LEU A 71 0.77 9.75 6.94
C LEU A 71 0.04 10.38 5.74
N TYR A 72 0.02 11.71 5.66
CA TYR A 72 -0.54 12.46 4.55
C TYR A 72 0.48 13.41 3.93
N GLU A 73 0.54 13.47 2.61
CA GLU A 73 1.35 14.43 1.85
C GLU A 73 0.47 15.26 0.93
N ARG A 74 0.84 16.53 0.75
CA ARG A 74 0.10 17.48 -0.07
C ARG A 74 1.02 18.04 -1.14
N TYR A 75 0.50 18.12 -2.35
CA TYR A 75 1.21 18.69 -3.48
C TYR A 75 0.30 19.60 -4.31
N VAL A 76 0.92 20.57 -4.97
CA VAL A 76 0.33 21.30 -6.09
C VAL A 76 1.21 21.00 -7.30
N LEU A 77 0.65 20.30 -8.28
CA LEU A 77 1.36 19.79 -9.43
C LEU A 77 0.65 20.23 -10.72
N PRO A 78 1.37 20.41 -11.84
CA PRO A 78 0.72 20.67 -13.12
C PRO A 78 -0.14 19.47 -13.54
N HIS A 79 -1.46 19.56 -13.38
CA HIS A 79 -2.41 18.46 -13.66
C HIS A 79 -2.24 17.91 -15.07
N ASP A 80 -2.09 18.81 -16.06
CA ASP A 80 -1.80 18.47 -17.45
C ASP A 80 -0.59 17.52 -17.62
N SER A 81 0.44 17.64 -16.78
CA SER A 81 1.61 16.75 -16.83
C SER A 81 1.31 15.38 -16.25
N ILE A 82 0.54 15.31 -15.17
CA ILE A 82 0.07 14.04 -14.59
C ILE A 82 -0.87 13.35 -15.58
N LEU A 83 -1.86 14.07 -16.12
CA LEU A 83 -2.79 13.59 -17.13
C LEU A 83 -2.06 12.96 -18.31
N ARG A 84 -1.19 13.71 -18.99
CA ARG A 84 -0.41 13.18 -20.13
C ARG A 84 0.40 11.94 -19.77
N LYS A 85 0.95 11.90 -18.56
CA LYS A 85 1.72 10.76 -18.11
C LYS A 85 0.84 9.53 -17.90
N LEU A 86 -0.33 9.69 -17.27
CA LEU A 86 -1.30 8.61 -17.09
C LEU A 86 -1.84 8.12 -18.44
N GLU A 87 -2.15 9.01 -19.38
CA GLU A 87 -2.57 8.62 -20.74
C GLU A 87 -1.47 7.81 -21.46
N ASN A 88 -0.21 8.24 -21.33
CA ASN A 88 0.93 7.52 -21.91
C ASN A 88 1.07 6.10 -21.34
N ILE A 89 0.99 5.93 -20.02
CA ILE A 89 1.12 4.60 -19.41
C ILE A 89 -0.08 3.71 -19.72
N THR A 90 -1.29 4.28 -19.67
CA THR A 90 -2.54 3.49 -19.73
C THR A 90 -3.04 3.25 -21.17
N GLY A 91 -2.61 4.07 -22.12
CA GLY A 91 -3.15 4.09 -23.49
C GLY A 91 -4.57 4.64 -23.58
N ASN A 92 -5.15 5.11 -22.48
CA ASN A 92 -6.49 5.69 -22.41
C ASN A 92 -6.40 7.21 -22.53
N HIS A 93 -7.47 7.82 -23.04
CA HIS A 93 -7.67 9.26 -22.98
C HIS A 93 -8.60 9.63 -21.84
N PHE A 94 -8.27 10.68 -21.08
CA PHE A 94 -9.10 11.15 -19.97
C PHE A 94 -9.54 12.61 -20.20
N ASN A 95 -10.68 12.98 -19.60
CA ASN A 95 -11.14 14.35 -19.65
C ASN A 95 -10.26 15.24 -18.76
N LYS A 96 -10.12 16.53 -19.12
CA LYS A 96 -9.33 17.48 -18.31
C LYS A 96 -9.88 17.69 -16.90
N ASN A 97 -11.19 17.47 -16.70
CA ASN A 97 -11.84 17.55 -15.40
C ASN A 97 -11.76 16.25 -14.59
N THR A 98 -11.02 15.24 -15.06
CA THR A 98 -10.88 13.96 -14.34
C THR A 98 -10.12 14.15 -13.03
N ILE A 99 -10.71 13.60 -11.96
CA ILE A 99 -10.06 13.36 -10.68
C ILE A 99 -9.48 11.94 -10.72
N PHE A 100 -8.19 11.79 -10.45
CA PHE A 100 -7.58 10.47 -10.37
C PHE A 100 -7.51 10.00 -8.93
N LEU A 101 -8.09 8.83 -8.67
CA LEU A 101 -7.84 8.06 -7.45
C LEU A 101 -6.84 6.96 -7.81
N ILE A 102 -5.61 7.11 -7.30
CA ILE A 102 -4.49 6.24 -7.65
C ILE A 102 -4.14 5.41 -6.42
N GLU A 103 -4.25 4.09 -6.52
CA GLU A 103 -3.59 3.16 -5.60
C GLU A 103 -2.17 2.88 -6.10
N TYR A 104 -1.18 2.87 -5.22
CA TYR A 104 0.21 2.59 -5.55
C TYR A 104 0.77 1.45 -4.71
N ASN A 105 1.36 0.46 -5.36
CA ASN A 105 1.93 -0.73 -4.73
C ASN A 105 3.46 -0.69 -4.83
N TYR A 106 4.15 -0.76 -3.70
CA TYR A 106 5.60 -0.69 -3.64
C TYR A 106 6.27 -2.05 -3.84
N LEU A 107 7.48 -2.03 -4.39
CA LEU A 107 8.34 -3.21 -4.49
C LEU A 107 8.75 -3.66 -3.07
N ASP A 108 8.80 -4.97 -2.85
CA ASP A 108 9.19 -5.59 -1.57
C ASP A 108 8.28 -5.26 -0.38
N ASP A 109 7.02 -4.85 -0.64
CA ASP A 109 6.05 -4.59 0.42
C ASP A 109 5.71 -5.86 1.23
N LEU A 110 6.05 -5.82 2.52
CA LEU A 110 5.84 -6.92 3.48
C LEU A 110 4.48 -6.87 4.19
N CYS A 111 3.51 -6.15 3.63
CA CYS A 111 2.12 -6.10 4.10
C CYS A 111 1.50 -7.49 4.22
N SER A 112 1.59 -8.32 3.18
CA SER A 112 1.01 -9.66 3.20
C SER A 112 1.70 -10.62 2.23
N SER A 113 1.49 -11.92 2.39
CA SER A 113 1.88 -12.91 1.37
C SER A 113 1.08 -12.78 0.05
N LEU A 114 0.02 -11.96 0.05
CA LEU A 114 -0.83 -11.67 -1.10
C LEU A 114 -0.34 -10.46 -1.92
N THR A 115 0.71 -9.78 -1.48
CA THR A 115 1.36 -8.66 -2.19
C THR A 115 2.78 -9.05 -2.64
N PRO A 116 2.95 -10.11 -3.44
CA PRO A 116 4.27 -10.51 -3.93
C PRO A 116 4.80 -9.52 -4.97
N ASN A 117 6.10 -9.56 -5.28
CA ASN A 117 6.63 -8.86 -6.45
C ASN A 117 6.26 -9.54 -7.79
N ILE A 118 5.64 -10.72 -7.75
CA ILE A 118 5.20 -11.47 -8.94
C ILE A 118 3.70 -11.73 -8.84
N TRP A 119 2.91 -10.95 -9.56
CA TRP A 119 1.46 -11.05 -9.61
C TRP A 119 1.03 -11.93 -10.77
N ASN A 120 0.92 -13.23 -10.50
CA ASN A 120 0.39 -14.17 -11.47
C ASN A 120 -1.11 -13.94 -11.76
N LYS A 121 -1.66 -14.63 -12.77
CA LYS A 121 -3.07 -14.50 -13.20
C LYS A 121 -4.07 -14.74 -12.07
N TYR A 122 -3.76 -15.64 -11.14
CA TYR A 122 -4.62 -15.91 -9.99
C TYR A 122 -4.63 -14.73 -9.02
N THR A 123 -3.47 -14.21 -8.62
CA THR A 123 -3.35 -13.04 -7.72
C THR A 123 -4.03 -11.81 -8.32
N ILE A 124 -3.80 -11.53 -9.60
CA ILE A 124 -4.47 -10.45 -10.34
C ILE A 124 -6.00 -10.63 -10.29
N LYS A 125 -6.50 -11.83 -10.58
CA LYS A 125 -7.94 -12.12 -10.54
C LYS A 125 -8.54 -11.93 -9.15
N GLN A 126 -7.87 -12.37 -8.09
CA GLN A 126 -8.36 -12.20 -6.72
C GLN A 126 -8.39 -10.72 -6.33
N ARG A 127 -7.33 -9.96 -6.61
CA ARG A 127 -7.29 -8.53 -6.30
C ARG A 127 -8.33 -7.75 -7.08
N LYS A 128 -8.48 -8.01 -8.39
CA LYS A 128 -9.54 -7.39 -9.19
C LYS A 128 -10.93 -7.76 -8.68
N ARG A 129 -11.17 -9.00 -8.23
CA ARG A 129 -12.47 -9.38 -7.65
C ARG A 129 -12.82 -8.51 -6.43
N PHE A 130 -11.83 -8.22 -5.58
CA PHE A 130 -12.00 -7.35 -4.43
C PHE A 130 -12.19 -5.87 -4.84
N LEU A 131 -11.33 -5.35 -5.73
CA LEU A 131 -11.34 -3.93 -6.11
C LEU A 131 -12.44 -3.55 -7.09
N ASN A 132 -12.93 -4.47 -7.93
CA ASN A 132 -13.95 -4.16 -8.95
C ASN A 132 -15.24 -3.60 -8.35
N LEU A 133 -15.65 -4.10 -7.17
CA LEU A 133 -16.85 -3.61 -6.49
C LEU A 133 -16.65 -2.15 -6.04
N GLN A 134 -15.50 -1.86 -5.42
CA GLN A 134 -15.14 -0.53 -4.97
C GLN A 134 -15.00 0.44 -6.15
N LYS A 135 -14.22 0.06 -7.18
CA LYS A 135 -14.07 0.84 -8.42
C LYS A 135 -15.42 1.19 -9.03
N LYS A 136 -16.28 0.19 -9.23
CA LYS A 136 -17.61 0.41 -9.80
C LYS A 136 -18.46 1.34 -8.94
N SER A 137 -18.43 1.18 -7.62
CA SER A 137 -19.16 2.04 -6.68
C SER A 137 -18.66 3.48 -6.75
N ILE A 138 -17.34 3.68 -6.71
CA ILE A 138 -16.70 5.00 -6.73
C ILE A 138 -17.02 5.73 -8.03
N GLU A 139 -16.75 5.11 -9.18
CA GLU A 139 -16.93 5.76 -10.49
C GLU A 139 -18.39 5.97 -10.87
N ALA A 140 -19.33 5.30 -10.18
CA ALA A 140 -20.77 5.54 -10.33
C ALA A 140 -21.31 6.66 -9.42
N ASN A 141 -20.68 6.89 -8.26
CA ASN A 141 -21.16 7.84 -7.26
C ASN A 141 -20.41 9.18 -7.27
N PHE A 142 -19.21 9.23 -7.87
CA PHE A 142 -18.41 10.44 -7.96
C PHE A 142 -18.13 10.78 -9.43
N ASP A 143 -18.73 11.89 -9.87
CA ASP A 143 -18.56 12.37 -11.24
C ASP A 143 -17.07 12.63 -11.54
N ASN A 144 -16.63 12.17 -12.71
CA ASN A 144 -15.27 12.36 -13.22
C ASN A 144 -14.15 11.74 -12.37
N VAL A 145 -14.45 10.85 -11.41
CA VAL A 145 -13.40 10.07 -10.72
C VAL A 145 -13.03 8.86 -11.57
N VAL A 146 -11.74 8.62 -11.72
CA VAL A 146 -11.18 7.40 -12.33
C VAL A 146 -10.27 6.71 -11.32
N VAL A 147 -10.49 5.41 -11.10
CA VAL A 147 -9.66 4.59 -10.20
C VAL A 147 -8.61 3.83 -11.01
N LEU A 148 -7.34 4.02 -10.65
CA LEU A 148 -6.19 3.33 -11.23
C LEU A 148 -5.34 2.70 -10.13
N SER A 149 -4.76 1.53 -10.40
CA SER A 149 -3.81 0.86 -9.51
C SER A 149 -2.46 0.74 -10.22
N PHE A 150 -1.43 1.38 -9.67
CA PHE A 150 -0.08 1.34 -10.18
C PHE A 150 0.82 0.47 -9.32
N TYR A 151 1.83 -0.10 -9.95
CA TYR A 151 2.82 -0.98 -9.36
C TYR A 151 4.21 -0.47 -9.67
N GLU A 152 5.04 -0.34 -8.65
CA GLU A 152 6.44 0.10 -8.77
C GLU A 152 7.22 -0.77 -9.77
N GLU A 153 8.20 -0.15 -10.43
CA GLU A 153 9.10 -0.85 -11.35
C GLU A 153 9.76 -2.06 -10.64
N GLY A 154 9.79 -3.20 -11.32
CA GLY A 154 10.29 -4.47 -10.77
C GLY A 154 9.18 -5.43 -10.33
N ILE A 155 7.95 -4.95 -10.13
CA ILE A 155 6.79 -5.83 -9.91
C ILE A 155 6.28 -6.37 -11.25
N SER A 156 6.24 -7.70 -11.39
CA SER A 156 5.71 -8.36 -12.59
C SER A 156 4.20 -8.57 -12.50
N LEU A 157 3.46 -8.12 -13.52
CA LEU A 157 2.01 -8.25 -13.61
C LEU A 157 1.59 -9.17 -14.76
N ALA A 158 0.88 -10.26 -14.46
CA ALA A 158 0.25 -11.12 -15.45
C ALA A 158 -1.19 -10.68 -15.76
N ASN A 159 -1.36 -9.40 -16.09
CA ASN A 159 -2.63 -8.75 -16.44
C ASN A 159 -2.77 -8.53 -17.96
N ASN A 160 -3.76 -7.74 -18.39
CA ASN A 160 -3.97 -7.43 -19.82
C ASN A 160 -3.99 -5.92 -20.04
N PRO A 161 -2.81 -5.28 -20.19
CA PRO A 161 -2.68 -3.82 -20.36
C PRO A 161 -3.48 -3.25 -21.53
N GLU A 162 -3.71 -4.03 -22.59
CA GLU A 162 -4.43 -3.60 -23.79
C GLU A 162 -5.96 -3.62 -23.63
N SER A 163 -6.47 -4.19 -22.53
CA SER A 163 -7.90 -4.23 -22.28
C SER A 163 -8.44 -2.85 -21.92
N GLN A 164 -9.54 -2.44 -22.56
CA GLN A 164 -10.28 -1.21 -22.21
C GLN A 164 -10.84 -1.22 -20.77
N LYS A 165 -10.88 -2.38 -20.11
CA LYS A 165 -11.29 -2.53 -18.70
C LYS A 165 -10.09 -2.66 -17.75
N GLU A 166 -8.88 -2.53 -18.27
CA GLU A 166 -7.69 -2.57 -17.45
C GLU A 166 -7.60 -1.30 -16.59
N TYR A 167 -7.12 -1.48 -15.37
CA TYR A 167 -6.81 -0.40 -14.46
C TYR A 167 -5.57 -0.71 -13.60
N PHE A 168 -4.90 -1.84 -13.83
CA PHE A 168 -3.63 -2.20 -13.21
C PHE A 168 -2.48 -1.91 -14.18
N TYR A 169 -1.53 -1.09 -13.76
CA TYR A 169 -0.45 -0.63 -14.63
C TYR A 169 0.89 -0.64 -13.91
N SER A 170 1.98 -0.79 -14.66
CA SER A 170 3.33 -0.64 -14.14
C SER A 170 3.80 0.81 -14.28
N ASP A 171 4.39 1.36 -13.23
CA ASP A 171 5.09 2.65 -13.24
C ASP A 171 6.54 2.44 -13.72
N SER A 172 6.69 1.97 -14.97
CA SER A 172 7.94 1.44 -15.50
C SER A 172 9.07 2.45 -15.65
N ASP A 173 8.78 3.75 -15.74
CA ASP A 173 9.80 4.81 -15.74
C ASP A 173 9.97 5.48 -14.36
N GLN A 174 9.30 4.93 -13.34
CA GLN A 174 9.28 5.41 -11.97
C GLN A 174 8.79 6.85 -11.84
N PHE A 175 7.96 7.34 -12.78
CA PHE A 175 7.47 8.71 -12.71
C PHE A 175 6.63 8.92 -11.45
N LEU A 176 5.66 8.05 -11.18
CA LEU A 176 4.78 8.19 -10.03
C LEU A 176 5.58 8.01 -8.73
N ARG A 177 6.49 7.03 -8.69
CA ARG A 177 7.41 6.79 -7.56
C ARG A 177 8.20 8.05 -7.18
N LYS A 178 8.79 8.72 -8.18
CA LYS A 178 9.68 9.86 -7.96
C LYS A 178 8.93 11.16 -7.68
N ASN A 179 7.73 11.32 -8.23
CA ASN A 179 7.00 12.59 -8.19
C ASN A 179 5.85 12.64 -7.18
N LEU A 180 5.23 11.51 -6.86
CA LEU A 180 4.06 11.42 -5.98
C LEU A 180 4.29 10.50 -4.77
N PHE A 181 4.69 9.26 -5.02
CA PHE A 181 4.77 8.19 -4.01
C PHE A 181 6.19 8.03 -3.47
N ARG A 182 6.71 9.09 -2.83
CA ARG A 182 8.12 9.17 -2.41
C ARG A 182 8.42 8.36 -1.15
N ASN A 183 7.45 8.26 -0.25
CA ASN A 183 7.59 7.58 1.04
C ASN A 183 6.93 6.20 0.98
N PRO A 184 7.72 5.12 0.83
CA PRO A 184 7.14 3.78 0.85
C PRO A 184 6.46 3.53 2.19
N ALA A 185 5.30 2.89 2.12
CA ALA A 185 4.49 2.54 3.26
C ALA A 185 3.85 1.17 3.05
N MET A 186 3.71 0.45 4.15
CA MET A 186 3.22 -0.91 4.19
C MET A 186 1.77 -0.92 3.73
N CYS A 187 1.43 -1.84 2.84
CA CYS A 187 0.14 -1.96 2.18
C CYS A 187 -0.13 -0.86 1.14
N GLY A 188 0.93 -0.28 0.59
CA GLY A 188 0.86 0.70 -0.49
C GLY A 188 0.56 2.12 -0.03
N SER A 189 0.09 2.93 -0.97
CA SER A 189 -0.35 4.32 -0.75
C SER A 189 -1.45 4.69 -1.72
N TYR A 190 -2.16 5.77 -1.42
CA TYR A 190 -3.25 6.25 -2.25
C TYR A 190 -3.06 7.73 -2.56
N ALA A 191 -3.40 8.16 -3.77
CA ALA A 191 -3.44 9.57 -4.13
C ALA A 191 -4.82 9.96 -4.67
N LEU A 192 -5.26 11.17 -4.33
CA LEU A 192 -6.32 11.89 -5.02
C LEU A 192 -5.69 13.07 -5.75
N VAL A 193 -5.83 13.13 -7.08
CA VAL A 193 -5.30 14.22 -7.90
C VAL A 193 -6.47 14.95 -8.57
N LYS A 194 -6.73 16.19 -8.16
CA LYS A 194 -7.82 17.01 -8.68
C LYS A 194 -7.38 17.82 -9.93
N PRO A 195 -8.33 18.22 -10.81
CA PRO A 195 -8.07 19.03 -12.00
C PRO A 195 -7.35 20.35 -11.76
N ASN A 196 -7.53 20.95 -10.58
CA ASN A 196 -6.83 22.17 -10.18
C ASN A 196 -5.36 21.95 -9.78
N GLY A 197 -4.83 20.74 -9.96
CA GLY A 197 -3.44 20.39 -9.65
C GLY A 197 -3.18 20.03 -8.18
N GLN A 198 -4.16 20.18 -7.29
CA GLN A 198 -4.02 19.73 -5.91
C GLN A 198 -4.01 18.20 -5.85
N ALA A 199 -3.02 17.65 -5.15
CA ALA A 199 -2.87 16.22 -4.95
C ALA A 199 -2.66 15.88 -3.47
N LEU A 200 -3.48 14.98 -2.95
CA LEU A 200 -3.39 14.45 -1.59
C LEU A 200 -2.94 13.00 -1.65
N ILE A 201 -1.84 12.66 -0.98
CA ILE A 201 -1.36 11.28 -0.83
C ILE A 201 -1.64 10.86 0.61
N ARG A 202 -2.09 9.61 0.78
CA ARG A 202 -2.14 8.91 2.06
C ARG A 202 -1.23 7.69 2.00
N ASN A 203 -0.29 7.61 2.94
CA ASN A 203 0.70 6.55 3.02
C ASN A 203 0.23 5.44 3.96
N GLY A 204 0.27 4.19 3.50
CA GLY A 204 -0.02 3.00 4.31
C GLY A 204 -1.41 2.43 4.11
N GLU A 205 -1.77 1.47 4.98
CA GLU A 205 -3.01 0.70 4.89
C GLU A 205 -4.26 1.60 4.84
N HIS A 206 -4.99 1.47 3.73
CA HIS A 206 -6.25 2.17 3.51
C HIS A 206 -7.08 1.52 2.40
N SER A 207 -8.20 2.14 2.00
CA SER A 207 -9.01 1.68 0.87
C SER A 207 -9.39 2.83 -0.08
N PRO A 208 -9.62 2.54 -1.38
CA PRO A 208 -10.19 3.50 -2.32
C PRO A 208 -11.49 4.16 -1.82
N GLU A 209 -12.39 3.39 -1.21
CA GLU A 209 -13.67 3.93 -0.71
C GLU A 209 -13.49 4.91 0.46
N MET A 210 -12.50 4.69 1.33
CA MET A 210 -12.21 5.65 2.39
C MET A 210 -11.54 6.92 1.82
N MET A 211 -10.67 6.77 0.80
CA MET A 211 -10.09 7.92 0.13
C MET A 211 -11.15 8.85 -0.47
N THR A 212 -12.22 8.32 -1.08
CA THR A 212 -13.24 9.19 -1.68
C THR A 212 -13.98 10.05 -0.66
N GLN A 213 -13.98 9.70 0.63
CA GLN A 213 -14.53 10.56 1.69
C GLN A 213 -13.77 11.89 1.77
N LEU A 214 -12.48 11.90 1.42
CA LEU A 214 -11.65 13.10 1.40
C LEU A 214 -11.99 14.05 0.25
N LEU A 215 -12.80 13.62 -0.73
CA LEU A 215 -13.20 14.47 -1.84
C LEU A 215 -14.23 15.54 -1.46
N SER A 216 -14.95 15.38 -0.34
CA SER A 216 -15.88 16.40 0.15
C SER A 216 -15.16 17.71 0.44
N SER A 217 -15.81 18.85 0.22
CA SER A 217 -15.19 20.16 0.45
C SER A 217 -14.72 20.32 1.89
N GLU A 218 -15.51 19.85 2.87
CA GLU A 218 -15.17 19.86 4.29
C GLU A 218 -13.85 19.12 4.55
N ASN A 219 -13.73 17.86 4.11
CA ASN A 219 -12.52 17.07 4.37
C ASN A 219 -11.34 17.57 3.55
N TRP A 220 -11.55 18.01 2.31
CA TRP A 220 -10.48 18.53 1.48
C TRP A 220 -9.90 19.83 2.05
N SER A 221 -10.73 20.66 2.68
CA SER A 221 -10.31 21.93 3.30
C SER A 221 -9.35 21.75 4.48
N LEU A 222 -9.34 20.56 5.11
CA LEU A 222 -8.36 20.20 6.13
C LEU A 222 -6.93 20.14 5.56
N PHE A 223 -6.80 19.90 4.25
CA PHE A 223 -5.51 19.77 3.58
C PHE A 223 -5.20 20.98 2.71
N PHE A 224 -6.17 21.57 2.04
CA PHE A 224 -5.95 22.70 1.14
C PHE A 224 -6.88 23.84 1.49
N SER A 225 -6.34 25.03 1.78
CA SER A 225 -7.15 26.23 1.87
C SER A 225 -7.85 26.49 0.53
N GLU A 226 -9.08 27.01 0.56
CA GLU A 226 -9.83 27.38 -0.66
C GLU A 226 -9.08 28.39 -1.55
N GLU A 227 -8.08 29.07 -0.97
CA GLU A 227 -7.12 29.91 -1.67
C GLU A 227 -5.88 29.12 -2.11
N ALA A 228 -5.95 28.46 -3.26
CA ALA A 228 -4.77 28.21 -4.07
C ALA A 228 -5.13 28.54 -5.53
N PRO A 229 -4.35 29.40 -6.21
CA PRO A 229 -4.71 30.04 -7.48
C PRO A 229 -4.95 29.06 -8.64
#